data_AF-A0A397FV24-F1
#
_entry.id   AF-A0A397FV24-F1
#
_cell.length_a   1.000
_cell.length_b   1.000
_cell.length_c   1.000
_cell.angle_alpha   90.00
_cell.angle_beta   90.00
_cell.angle_gamma   90.00
#
_symmetry.space_group_name_H-M   'P 1'
#
loop_
_entity.id
_entity.type
_entity.pdbx_description
1 polymer ?
#
loop_
_entity_poly.entity_id
_entity_poly.type
_entity_poly.pdbx_seq_one_letter_code
_entity_poly.pdbx_strand_id
1 'polypeptide(L)'
;MWEKLNRFIKVDFVCDKCQKEFNRKVAYSPDSDLDQLKTTYCGDCVKANEKANNHWNKIHKKSLGAVPQEASQNLQAPELAPSDKRISGRTKQLNLKVKEQTYWKLKEYALKEKCLMTEILEKSLECYGKHRKK
;
A
#
# COMPACT_ATOMS: atom_id res chain seq x y z
N MET A 1 -1.63 5.20 -11.42
CA MET A 1 -1.80 5.11 -12.88
C MET A 1 -2.43 6.44 -13.30
N TRP A 2 -1.77 7.28 -14.11
CA TRP A 2 -2.36 8.55 -14.51
C TRP A 2 -3.27 8.29 -15.71
N GLU A 3 -4.50 8.79 -15.66
CA GLU A 3 -5.41 8.82 -16.81
C GLU A 3 -4.84 9.75 -17.90
N LYS A 4 -5.35 9.60 -19.13
CA LYS A 4 -4.89 10.37 -20.30
C LYS A 4 -5.15 11.86 -20.04
N LEU A 5 -4.07 12.65 -19.95
CA LEU A 5 -4.17 14.09 -19.70
C LEU A 5 -4.41 14.85 -21.01
N ASN A 6 -5.38 15.75 -20.98
CA ASN A 6 -5.66 16.73 -22.02
C ASN A 6 -4.70 17.92 -21.91
N ARG A 7 -4.34 18.49 -23.06
CA ARG A 7 -3.37 19.58 -23.17
C ARG A 7 -4.10 20.90 -23.44
N PHE A 8 -3.93 21.87 -22.54
CA PHE A 8 -4.48 23.21 -22.67
C PHE A 8 -3.36 24.23 -22.85
N ILE A 9 -3.52 25.16 -23.80
CA ILE A 9 -2.46 26.09 -24.23
C ILE A 9 -2.80 27.52 -23.79
N LYS A 10 -1.79 28.29 -23.35
CA LYS A 10 -1.91 29.70 -22.94
C LYS A 10 -2.88 29.91 -21.78
N VAL A 11 -2.86 29.02 -20.79
CA VAL A 11 -3.69 29.11 -19.59
C VAL A 11 -2.83 29.58 -18.42
N ASP A 12 -3.42 30.38 -17.55
CA ASP A 12 -2.86 30.72 -16.25
C ASP A 12 -3.34 29.66 -15.25
N PHE A 13 -2.42 28.94 -14.61
CA PHE A 13 -2.76 27.84 -13.70
C PHE A 13 -1.69 27.61 -12.63
N VAL A 14 -2.09 26.95 -11.55
CA VAL A 14 -1.19 26.50 -10.48
C VAL A 14 -1.04 25.00 -10.57
N CYS A 15 0.18 24.51 -10.75
CA CYS A 15 0.42 23.06 -10.81
C CYS A 15 0.17 22.41 -9.44
N ASP A 16 -0.78 21.50 -9.32
CA ASP A 16 -1.12 20.82 -8.05
C ASP A 16 0.04 20.00 -7.48
N LYS A 17 0.95 19.53 -8.34
CA LYS A 17 2.08 18.69 -7.92
C LYS A 17 3.27 19.48 -7.37
N CYS A 18 3.57 20.63 -7.96
CA CYS A 18 4.74 21.44 -7.54
C CYS A 18 4.38 22.80 -6.96
N GLN A 19 3.08 23.12 -6.88
CA GLN A 19 2.52 24.37 -6.35
C GLN A 19 3.12 25.63 -6.96
N LYS A 20 3.58 25.55 -8.22
CA LYS A 20 4.12 26.69 -8.96
C LYS A 20 3.05 27.30 -9.84
N GLU A 21 3.00 28.62 -9.87
CA GLU A 21 2.15 29.39 -10.76
C GLU A 21 2.78 29.51 -12.14
N PHE A 22 1.95 29.36 -13.16
CA PHE A 22 2.37 29.42 -14.54
C PHE A 22 1.41 30.32 -15.30
N ASN A 23 1.96 31.41 -15.86
CA ASN A 23 1.19 32.35 -16.68
C ASN A 23 1.41 32.06 -18.17
N ARG A 24 0.32 31.98 -18.94
CA ARG A 24 0.25 31.73 -20.39
C ARG A 24 1.04 30.51 -20.84
N LYS A 25 1.02 29.46 -20.03
CA LYS A 25 1.77 28.22 -20.28
C LYS A 25 0.84 27.07 -20.59
N VAL A 26 1.45 25.92 -20.90
CA VAL A 26 0.73 24.69 -21.22
C VAL A 26 0.37 23.97 -19.92
N ALA A 27 -0.92 23.81 -19.67
CA ALA A 27 -1.47 23.03 -18.58
C ALA A 27 -1.85 21.63 -19.07
N TYR A 28 -1.70 20.64 -18.21
CA TYR A 28 -2.19 19.28 -18.45
C TYR A 28 -3.20 18.92 -17.37
N SER A 29 -4.38 18.44 -17.75
CA SER A 29 -5.43 18.03 -16.80
C SER A 29 -6.15 16.78 -17.30
N PRO A 30 -6.65 15.91 -16.40
CA PRO A 30 -7.53 14.82 -16.79
C PRO A 30 -8.89 15.29 -17.32
N ASP A 31 -9.31 16.50 -16.95
CA ASP A 31 -10.59 17.08 -17.37
C ASP A 31 -10.55 17.45 -18.86
N SER A 32 -11.69 17.32 -19.54
CA SER A 32 -11.83 17.64 -20.98
C SER A 32 -12.00 19.14 -21.24
N ASP A 33 -12.54 19.86 -20.25
CA ASP A 33 -12.96 21.25 -20.39
C ASP A 33 -12.14 22.19 -19.48
N LEU A 34 -11.80 23.37 -20.01
CA LEU A 34 -11.06 24.41 -19.30
C LEU A 34 -11.79 24.97 -18.08
N ASP A 35 -13.12 25.03 -18.13
CA ASP A 35 -13.94 25.59 -17.04
C ASP A 35 -14.11 24.61 -15.86
N GLN A 36 -13.73 23.35 -16.05
CA GLN A 36 -13.85 22.29 -15.05
C GLN A 36 -12.49 21.74 -14.58
N LEU A 37 -11.40 22.46 -14.82
CA LEU A 37 -10.05 22.03 -14.44
C LEU A 37 -9.95 21.90 -12.91
N LYS A 38 -10.18 20.69 -12.39
CA LYS A 38 -10.06 20.38 -10.96
C LYS A 38 -8.61 20.13 -10.57
N THR A 39 -7.84 19.54 -11.47
CA THR A 39 -6.43 19.25 -11.25
C THR A 39 -5.62 19.62 -12.47
N THR A 40 -4.55 20.40 -12.28
CA THR A 40 -3.67 20.84 -13.36
C THR A 40 -2.21 20.54 -13.04
N TYR A 41 -1.49 20.09 -14.05
CA TYR A 41 -0.10 19.70 -13.96
C TYR A 41 0.73 20.47 -14.98
N CYS A 42 1.94 20.89 -14.58
CA CYS A 42 2.88 21.51 -15.51
C CYS A 42 3.60 20.46 -16.36
N GLY A 43 4.12 20.90 -17.51
CA GLY A 43 4.83 20.02 -18.44
C GLY A 43 6.04 19.29 -17.83
N ASP A 44 6.73 19.89 -16.88
CA ASP A 44 7.88 19.24 -16.22
C ASP A 44 7.44 18.10 -15.31
N CYS A 45 6.32 18.28 -14.59
CA CYS A 45 5.73 17.26 -13.73
C CYS A 45 5.20 16.06 -14.53
N VAL A 46 4.65 16.31 -15.71
CA VAL A 46 4.19 15.26 -16.64
C VAL A 46 5.40 14.50 -17.20
N LYS A 47 6.41 15.20 -17.73
CA LYS A 47 7.64 14.57 -18.26
C LYS A 47 8.38 13.73 -17.21
N ALA A 48 8.43 14.19 -15.96
CA ALA A 48 9.02 13.43 -14.87
C ALA A 48 8.29 12.10 -14.63
N ASN A 49 6.96 12.10 -14.76
CA ASN A 49 6.15 10.90 -14.62
C ASN A 49 6.30 9.93 -15.82
N GLU A 50 6.34 10.46 -17.04
CA GLU A 50 6.62 9.65 -18.23
C GLU A 50 7.99 8.95 -18.13
N LYS A 51 9.02 9.66 -17.64
CA LYS A 51 10.34 9.05 -17.38
C LYS A 51 10.28 7.94 -16.32
N ALA A 52 9.51 8.15 -15.24
CA ALA A 52 9.32 7.13 -14.21
C ALA A 52 8.60 5.89 -14.76
N ASN A 53 7.50 6.08 -15.51
CA ASN A 53 6.77 4.97 -16.14
C ASN A 53 7.64 4.22 -17.17
N ASN A 54 8.44 4.93 -17.96
CA ASN A 54 9.37 4.31 -18.90
C ASN A 54 10.49 3.52 -18.19
N HIS A 55 10.96 4.00 -17.03
CA HIS A 55 11.92 3.28 -16.20
C HIS A 55 11.31 1.99 -15.63
N TRP A 56 10.09 2.07 -15.06
CA TRP A 56 9.36 0.89 -14.55
C TRP A 56 9.05 -0.11 -15.66
N ASN A 57 8.60 0.34 -16.83
CA ASN A 57 8.40 -0.52 -18.00
C ASN A 57 9.70 -1.16 -18.48
N LYS A 58 10.84 -0.46 -18.38
CA LYS A 58 12.17 -1.01 -18.72
C LYS A 58 12.64 -2.06 -17.71
N ILE A 59 12.29 -1.91 -16.43
CA ILE A 59 12.53 -2.93 -15.39
C ILE A 59 11.65 -4.16 -15.67
N HIS A 60 10.36 -3.98 -15.98
CA HIS A 60 9.47 -5.09 -16.30
C HIS A 60 9.84 -5.83 -17.61
N LYS A 61 10.36 -5.12 -18.62
CA LYS A 61 10.84 -5.74 -19.88
C LYS A 61 12.19 -6.43 -19.77
N LYS A 62 13.06 -6.00 -18.85
CA LYS A 62 14.23 -6.79 -18.45
C LYS A 62 13.73 -7.90 -17.53
N SER A 63 13.22 -8.96 -18.14
CA SER A 63 12.94 -10.26 -17.52
C SER A 63 13.65 -10.41 -16.18
N LEU A 64 12.88 -10.42 -15.08
CA LEU A 64 13.22 -11.30 -13.96
C LEU A 64 13.50 -12.63 -14.64
N GLY A 65 14.78 -13.04 -14.70
CA GLY A 65 15.24 -14.14 -15.54
C GLY A 65 14.32 -15.36 -15.39
N ALA A 66 14.34 -16.27 -16.38
CA ALA A 66 13.63 -17.53 -16.27
C ALA A 66 13.80 -18.06 -14.85
N VAL A 67 12.68 -18.26 -14.14
CA VAL A 67 12.68 -18.77 -12.77
C VAL A 67 13.63 -19.97 -12.78
N PRO A 68 14.72 -19.97 -11.99
CA PRO A 68 15.65 -21.08 -12.00
C PRO A 68 14.85 -22.36 -11.78
N GLN A 69 14.88 -23.29 -12.74
CA GLN A 69 14.18 -24.58 -12.60
C GLN A 69 14.66 -25.35 -11.36
N GLU A 70 15.81 -24.97 -10.79
CA GLU A 70 16.34 -25.53 -9.54
C GLU A 70 15.56 -25.14 -8.27
N ALA A 71 14.66 -24.16 -8.31
CA ALA A 71 13.78 -23.89 -7.18
C ALA A 71 12.68 -24.97 -7.01
N SER A 72 12.45 -25.84 -8.01
CA SER A 72 11.47 -26.93 -7.90
C SER A 72 11.99 -28.15 -7.14
N GLN A 73 13.31 -28.30 -6.96
CA GLN A 73 13.89 -29.44 -6.25
C GLN A 73 13.89 -29.26 -4.72
N ASN A 74 13.90 -28.02 -4.22
CA ASN A 74 13.79 -27.75 -2.77
C ASN A 74 12.36 -27.93 -2.21
N LEU A 75 11.36 -28.21 -3.04
CA LEU A 75 10.02 -28.61 -2.60
C LEU A 75 9.88 -30.13 -2.47
N GLN A 76 10.85 -30.92 -2.92
CA GLN A 76 10.77 -32.40 -2.95
C GLN A 76 11.76 -33.12 -2.03
N ALA A 77 12.64 -32.41 -1.31
CA ALA A 77 13.48 -33.02 -0.29
C ALA A 77 13.27 -32.36 1.08
N PRO A 78 12.29 -32.82 1.89
CA PRO A 78 12.16 -32.39 3.28
C PRO A 78 13.33 -32.86 4.18
N GLU A 79 14.25 -33.68 3.66
CA GLU A 79 15.13 -34.55 4.44
C GLU A 79 16.50 -33.94 4.82
N LEU A 80 16.80 -32.68 4.46
CA LEU A 80 18.13 -32.07 4.72
C LEU A 80 18.11 -30.68 5.36
N ALA A 81 16.98 -30.27 5.93
CA ALA A 81 17.08 -29.33 7.04
C ALA A 81 17.53 -30.14 8.26
N PRO A 82 18.60 -29.77 8.99
CA PRO A 82 18.82 -30.31 10.32
C PRO A 82 17.47 -30.21 11.03
N SER A 83 16.97 -31.31 11.58
CA SER A 83 15.72 -31.31 12.35
C SER A 83 15.92 -30.37 13.52
N ASP A 84 15.71 -29.08 13.24
CA ASP A 84 15.93 -28.00 14.16
C ASP A 84 14.79 -28.21 15.15
N LYS A 85 15.14 -28.78 16.30
CA LYS A 85 14.23 -28.96 17.45
C LYS A 85 13.80 -27.60 18.02
N ARG A 86 13.96 -26.52 17.27
CA ARG A 86 13.19 -25.28 17.35
C ARG A 86 11.76 -25.58 16.94
N ILE A 87 11.05 -26.24 17.84
CA ILE A 87 9.64 -25.98 18.07
C ILE A 87 9.54 -24.45 18.31
N SER A 88 9.46 -23.67 17.24
CA SER A 88 8.99 -22.30 17.37
C SER A 88 7.52 -22.46 17.70
N GLY A 89 7.08 -22.07 18.90
CA GLY A 89 5.67 -21.95 19.23
C GLY A 89 5.01 -20.96 18.27
N ARG A 90 4.58 -21.45 17.10
CA ARG A 90 4.09 -20.61 15.99
C ARG A 90 2.78 -19.97 16.43
N THR A 91 2.74 -18.65 16.44
CA THR A 91 1.50 -17.88 16.56
C THR A 91 0.60 -18.22 15.38
N LYS A 92 -0.70 -18.43 15.64
CA LYS A 92 -1.70 -18.72 14.62
C LYS A 92 -2.35 -17.42 14.17
N GLN A 93 -2.54 -17.26 12.86
CA GLN A 93 -3.26 -16.11 12.32
C GLN A 93 -4.74 -16.18 12.74
N LEU A 94 -5.25 -15.08 13.30
CA LEU A 94 -6.65 -14.94 13.69
C LEU A 94 -7.33 -13.92 12.77
N ASN A 95 -8.19 -14.40 11.87
CA ASN A 95 -8.97 -13.55 10.98
C ASN A 95 -10.32 -13.23 11.63
N LEU A 96 -10.56 -11.96 11.98
CA LEU A 96 -11.80 -11.51 12.62
C LEU A 96 -12.58 -10.55 11.73
N LYS A 97 -13.89 -10.72 11.68
CA LYS A 97 -14.84 -9.73 11.20
C LYS A 97 -15.66 -9.24 12.38
N VAL A 98 -15.56 -7.96 12.70
CA VAL A 98 -16.25 -7.34 13.84
C VAL A 98 -17.09 -6.16 13.38
N LYS A 99 -18.07 -5.76 14.19
CA LYS A 99 -18.82 -4.52 13.96
C LYS A 99 -17.88 -3.33 14.03
N GLU A 100 -18.14 -2.31 13.22
CA GLU A 100 -17.30 -1.11 13.13
C GLU A 100 -17.08 -0.41 14.48
N GLN A 101 -18.15 -0.26 15.28
CA GLN A 101 -18.05 0.35 16.61
C GLN A 101 -17.08 -0.41 17.53
N THR A 102 -17.05 -1.75 17.45
CA THR A 102 -16.14 -2.59 18.23
C THR A 102 -14.70 -2.41 17.76
N TYR A 103 -14.48 -2.30 16.44
CA TYR A 103 -13.16 -2.07 15.86
C TYR A 103 -12.55 -0.75 16.34
N TRP A 104 -13.31 0.34 16.31
CA TRP A 104 -12.84 1.65 16.77
C TRP A 104 -12.56 1.69 18.27
N LYS A 105 -13.43 1.09 19.09
CA LYS A 105 -13.18 0.96 20.53
C LYS A 105 -11.90 0.17 20.83
N LEU A 106 -11.68 -0.94 20.12
CA LEU A 106 -10.48 -1.76 20.29
C LEU A 106 -9.20 -0.98 19.93
N LYS A 107 -9.24 -0.17 18.86
CA LYS A 107 -8.16 0.75 18.50
C LYS A 107 -7.90 1.80 19.57
N GLU A 108 -8.96 2.40 20.12
CA GLU A 108 -8.85 3.41 21.17
C GLU A 108 -8.17 2.84 22.42
N TYR A 109 -8.54 1.64 22.85
CA TYR A 109 -7.90 0.97 23.99
C TYR A 109 -6.45 0.63 23.71
N ALA A 110 -6.15 0.10 22.51
CA ALA A 110 -4.78 -0.19 22.09
C ALA A 110 -3.91 1.08 22.11
N LEU A 111 -4.45 2.22 21.66
CA LEU A 111 -3.76 3.50 21.69
C LEU A 111 -3.50 3.99 23.13
N LYS A 112 -4.53 3.92 24.00
CA LYS A 112 -4.42 4.33 25.41
C LYS A 112 -3.38 3.51 26.18
N GLU A 113 -3.35 2.20 25.95
CA GLU A 113 -2.42 1.27 26.60
C GLU A 113 -1.07 1.14 25.88
N LYS A 114 -0.88 1.82 24.73
CA LYS A 114 0.32 1.75 23.88
C LYS A 114 0.71 0.31 23.53
N CYS A 115 -0.27 -0.49 23.14
CA CYS A 115 -0.13 -1.93 22.88
C CYS A 115 -0.81 -2.32 21.57
N LEU A 116 -0.64 -3.57 21.13
CA LEU A 116 -1.29 -4.09 19.93
C LEU A 116 -2.74 -4.46 20.21
N MET A 117 -3.61 -4.35 19.19
CA MET A 117 -5.02 -4.77 19.30
C MET A 117 -5.15 -6.25 19.69
N THR A 118 -4.19 -7.10 19.29
CA THR A 118 -4.15 -8.51 19.68
C THR A 118 -3.90 -8.71 21.16
N GLU A 119 -3.08 -7.88 21.80
CA GLU A 119 -2.78 -7.98 23.24
C GLU A 119 -4.01 -7.59 24.07
N ILE A 120 -4.77 -6.58 23.63
CA ILE A 120 -6.07 -6.25 24.26
C ILE A 120 -7.03 -7.43 24.15
N LEU A 121 -7.08 -8.12 23.01
CA LEU A 121 -7.93 -9.30 22.82
C LEU A 121 -7.50 -10.45 23.74
N GLU A 122 -6.20 -10.74 23.86
CA GLU A 122 -5.68 -11.76 24.77
C GLU A 122 -6.02 -11.46 26.23
N LYS A 123 -5.80 -10.21 26.69
CA LYS A 123 -6.22 -9.75 28.03
C LYS A 123 -7.73 -9.92 28.24
N SER A 124 -8.54 -9.59 27.22
CA SER A 124 -10.00 -9.74 27.30
C SER A 124 -10.42 -11.21 27.44
N LEU A 125 -9.72 -12.14 26.79
CA LEU A 125 -9.95 -13.58 26.91
C LEU A 125 -9.59 -14.10 28.30
N GLU A 126 -8.48 -13.64 28.88
CA GLU A 126 -8.12 -13.98 30.26
C GLU A 126 -9.19 -13.51 31.26
N CYS A 127 -9.68 -12.29 31.10
CA CYS A 127 -10.77 -11.74 31.92
C CYS A 127 -12.05 -12.57 31.76
N TYR A 128 -12.46 -12.88 30.52
CA TYR A 128 -13.62 -13.71 30.25
C TYR A 128 -13.52 -15.10 30.90
N GLY A 129 -12.33 -15.72 30.84
CA GLY A 129 -12.06 -17.01 31.47
C GLY A 129 -12.20 -16.98 32.99
N LYS A 130 -11.80 -15.89 33.65
CA LYS A 130 -11.99 -15.69 35.10
C LYS A 130 -13.46 -15.56 35.48
N HIS A 131 -14.24 -14.84 34.67
CA HIS A 131 -15.68 -14.68 34.91
C HIS A 131 -16.48 -15.97 34.74
N ARG A 132 -16.12 -16.82 33.77
CA ARG A 132 -16.83 -18.08 33.50
C ARG A 132 -16.57 -19.19 34.55
N LYS A 133 -15.48 -19.09 35.31
CA LYS A 133 -15.11 -20.07 36.36
C LYS A 133 -15.71 -19.76 37.73
N LYS A 134 -16.43 -18.64 37.86
CA LYS A 134 -17.30 -18.33 39.01
C LYS A 134 -18.73 -18.73 38.67
#